data_AF-A0A1I7LTD0-F1
#
_entry.id   AF-A0A1I7LTD0-F1
#
_cell.length_a   1.000
_cell.length_b   1.000
_cell.length_c   1.000
_cell.angle_alpha   90.00
_cell.angle_beta   90.00
_cell.angle_gamma   90.00
#
_symmetry.space_group_name_H-M   'P 1'
#
loop_
_entity.id
_entity.type
_entity.pdbx_description
1 polymer ?
#
loop_
_entity_poly.entity_id
_entity_poly.type
_entity_poly.pdbx_seq_one_letter_code
_entity_poly.pdbx_strand_id
1 'polypeptide(L)'
;MNLSGFLWTMKYVRGRKNNTSDPARPVILVSCGKQKLDYSAPAKDLYISRRFRAARKFAENFGSNWFILSAKHGLVAPDQVLDPYDQDLNLLTARAKNLWVETIVTGLLKCNLVSRYLVVLATGAYGELLRERLRQEEFLVIYPLSDISEDIHADILERVNANPDRLSHYNRFYNLLWRLQQIPGQMIPFNDFEGKNLPKAGVYFFFDGRESTRFFHHETFRVIRIGTHGVSKGSKSLLWQRLRTHRGNDDGSGSHRSSIFRLHVGNAILASQKKELTSWGVGDNASKEIRDGEVQLESEVSQYLRDLRVAYLPVFDEASVDSDRSYIEKNSISLLTQGGAIDLPSANWLGNFSNSKNVRNSGLWNVNYVGDNYDPEFLNVFEKLIAKYEKGKISTKSLAPVNWRLNMLRGSIGQNELF
;
A
#
# COMPACT_ATOMS: atom_id res chain seq x y z
N MET A 1 -17.44 4.04 54.75
CA MET A 1 -18.19 5.32 54.74
C MET A 1 -17.17 6.39 54.37
N ASN A 2 -17.26 7.18 53.29
CA ASN A 2 -18.38 7.53 52.44
C ASN A 2 -17.93 7.67 50.97
N LEU A 3 -18.80 7.19 50.08
CA LEU A 3 -18.85 7.43 48.64
C LEU A 3 -19.63 8.72 48.38
N SER A 4 -19.11 9.60 47.52
CA SER A 4 -19.83 10.58 46.66
C SER A 4 -18.89 11.76 46.37
N GLY A 5 -18.70 12.27 45.16
CA GLY A 5 -19.28 11.97 43.87
C GLY A 5 -18.77 13.03 42.89
N PHE A 6 -18.57 12.64 41.64
CA PHE A 6 -18.60 13.56 40.49
C PHE A 6 -19.07 12.73 39.29
N LEU A 7 -20.39 12.70 39.11
CA LEU A 7 -21.00 12.23 37.87
C LEU A 7 -20.68 13.26 36.78
N TRP A 8 -19.97 12.84 35.74
CA TRP A 8 -19.93 13.58 34.48
C TRP A 8 -20.81 12.86 33.46
N THR A 9 -21.86 13.53 33.05
CA THR A 9 -22.84 13.10 32.04
C THR A 9 -22.16 12.86 30.68
N MET A 10 -22.16 11.60 30.23
CA MET A 10 -21.93 11.24 28.83
C MET A 10 -23.03 11.87 27.96
N LYS A 11 -22.67 12.88 27.16
CA LYS A 11 -23.47 13.22 25.97
C LYS A 11 -23.18 12.17 24.90
N TYR A 12 -24.08 11.20 24.81
CA TYR A 12 -24.22 10.29 23.69
C TYR A 12 -24.25 11.06 22.35
N VAL A 13 -23.19 10.96 21.56
CA VAL A 13 -23.28 11.22 20.12
C VAL A 13 -23.79 9.93 19.49
N ARG A 14 -25.01 9.96 18.97
CA ARG A 14 -25.66 8.85 18.26
C ARG A 14 -24.74 8.32 17.16
N GLY A 15 -24.43 7.03 17.26
CA GLY A 15 -23.52 6.33 16.35
C GLY A 15 -24.03 6.23 14.92
N ARG A 16 -23.09 6.35 13.97
CA ARG A 16 -23.21 5.66 12.68
C ARG A 16 -22.99 4.18 12.95
N LYS A 17 -23.99 3.36 12.64
CA LYS A 17 -23.79 1.91 12.50
C LYS A 17 -22.82 1.70 11.35
N ASN A 18 -21.60 1.22 11.62
CA ASN A 18 -20.76 0.58 10.61
C ASN A 18 -20.13 -0.68 11.22
N ASN A 19 -20.24 -1.75 10.44
CA ASN A 19 -19.72 -3.08 10.73
C ASN A 19 -18.19 -3.06 10.91
N THR A 20 -17.77 -3.78 11.95
CA THR A 20 -16.46 -4.36 12.30
C THR A 20 -15.37 -4.42 11.21
N SER A 21 -14.30 -3.62 11.36
CA SER A 21 -12.86 -4.03 11.48
C SER A 21 -11.85 -2.88 11.21
N ASP A 22 -12.08 -1.66 11.73
CA ASP A 22 -11.04 -0.62 11.76
C ASP A 22 -10.48 -0.56 13.20
N PRO A 23 -9.20 -0.88 13.45
CA PRO A 23 -8.63 -0.63 14.76
C PRO A 23 -8.67 0.86 15.05
N ALA A 24 -9.01 1.23 16.29
CA ALA A 24 -8.89 2.62 16.74
C ALA A 24 -7.51 3.19 16.37
N ARG A 25 -7.46 4.50 16.08
CA ARG A 25 -6.24 5.22 15.66
C ARG A 25 -5.01 4.75 16.46
N PRO A 26 -3.87 4.46 15.81
CA PRO A 26 -2.69 3.89 16.47
C PRO A 26 -2.07 4.84 17.48
N VAL A 27 -1.21 4.30 18.35
CA VAL A 27 -0.24 5.11 19.09
C VAL A 27 1.03 5.23 18.26
N ILE A 28 1.54 6.44 18.10
CA ILE A 28 2.68 6.73 17.21
C ILE A 28 3.96 6.95 18.02
N LEU A 29 5.04 6.25 17.68
CA LEU A 29 6.35 6.44 18.29
C LEU A 29 7.30 7.13 17.30
N VAL A 30 7.82 8.29 17.71
CA VAL A 30 8.71 9.13 16.90
C VAL A 30 10.11 9.15 17.51
N SER A 31 11.16 8.88 16.74
CA SER A 31 12.55 9.03 17.23
C SER A 31 12.90 10.49 17.51
N CYS A 32 13.61 10.77 18.59
CA CYS A 32 14.19 12.09 18.84
C CYS A 32 15.16 12.52 17.73
N GLY A 33 15.34 13.83 17.55
CA GLY A 33 16.24 14.40 16.54
C GLY A 33 17.58 14.90 17.11
N LYS A 34 18.62 14.93 16.29
CA LYS A 34 19.91 15.56 16.67
C LYS A 34 19.77 17.08 16.81
N GLN A 35 19.17 17.72 15.79
CA GLN A 35 18.96 19.17 15.74
C GLN A 35 17.86 19.58 16.73
N LYS A 36 18.21 20.48 17.66
CA LYS A 36 17.33 20.97 18.73
C LYS A 36 17.45 22.48 18.86
N LEU A 37 16.46 23.10 19.51
CA LEU A 37 16.62 24.45 20.07
C LEU A 37 17.73 24.45 21.13
N ASP A 38 18.26 25.63 21.42
CA ASP A 38 19.29 25.88 22.43
C ASP A 38 18.72 26.27 23.81
N TYR A 39 17.40 26.25 23.95
CA TYR A 39 16.69 26.52 25.21
C TYR A 39 15.63 25.43 25.49
N SER A 40 15.18 25.38 26.75
CA SER A 40 14.17 24.43 27.21
C SER A 40 12.83 24.66 26.50
N ALA A 41 12.24 23.58 25.98
CA ALA A 41 10.98 23.64 25.26
C ALA A 41 10.19 22.35 25.46
N PRO A 42 8.86 22.33 25.22
CA PRO A 42 8.11 21.10 25.08
C PRO A 42 8.79 20.17 24.06
N ALA A 43 8.86 18.87 24.33
CA ALA A 43 9.60 17.92 23.51
C ALA A 43 9.15 17.91 22.04
N LYS A 44 7.86 18.18 21.77
CA LYS A 44 7.32 18.33 20.40
C LYS A 44 7.90 19.53 19.63
N ASP A 45 8.35 20.57 20.33
CA ASP A 45 8.88 21.82 19.77
C ASP A 45 10.42 21.88 19.85
N LEU A 46 11.02 21.11 20.77
CA LEU A 46 12.47 21.07 20.97
C LEU A 46 13.24 20.59 19.72
N TYR A 47 12.78 19.55 19.04
CA TYR A 47 13.49 18.98 17.88
C TYR A 47 13.07 19.64 16.57
N ILE A 48 14.04 20.18 15.82
CA ILE A 48 13.77 21.10 14.71
C ILE A 48 14.10 20.54 13.32
N SER A 49 14.63 19.31 13.22
CA SER A 49 14.95 18.70 11.93
C SER A 49 13.71 18.50 11.04
N ARG A 50 13.88 18.56 9.71
CA ARG A 50 12.81 18.27 8.72
C ARG A 50 12.12 16.94 9.00
N ARG A 51 12.91 15.87 9.20
CA ARG A 51 12.41 14.52 9.52
C ARG A 51 11.52 14.50 10.76
N PHE A 52 11.96 15.12 11.86
CA PHE A 52 11.18 15.16 13.08
C PHE A 52 9.86 15.93 12.89
N ARG A 53 9.89 17.09 12.22
CA ARG A 53 8.68 17.88 11.93
C ARG A 53 7.67 17.09 11.10
N ALA A 54 8.14 16.35 10.08
CA ALA A 54 7.27 15.49 9.28
C ALA A 54 6.66 14.34 10.10
N ALA A 55 7.47 13.69 10.96
CA ALA A 55 7.02 12.62 11.84
C ALA A 55 6.05 13.09 12.92
N ARG A 56 6.29 14.27 13.52
CA ARG A 56 5.35 14.93 14.44
C ARG A 56 4.03 15.22 13.75
N LYS A 57 4.05 15.83 12.57
CA LYS A 57 2.82 16.13 11.82
C LYS A 57 2.04 14.87 11.49
N PHE A 58 2.74 13.78 11.13
CA PHE A 58 2.11 12.47 10.96
C PHE A 58 1.48 11.96 12.26
N ALA A 59 2.21 12.06 13.37
CA ALA A 59 1.74 11.62 14.67
C ALA A 59 0.48 12.35 15.13
N GLU A 60 0.43 13.66 14.94
CA GLU A 60 -0.73 14.51 15.26
C GLU A 60 -1.93 14.21 14.32
N ASN A 61 -1.67 13.98 13.03
CA ASN A 61 -2.72 13.68 12.04
C ASN A 61 -3.38 12.31 12.23
N PHE A 62 -2.60 11.28 12.60
CA PHE A 62 -3.06 9.89 12.56
C PHE A 62 -3.08 9.18 13.91
N GLY A 63 -2.31 9.63 14.90
CA GLY A 63 -2.24 9.00 16.21
C GLY A 63 -3.48 9.25 17.08
N SER A 64 -3.88 8.28 17.90
CA SER A 64 -4.73 8.52 19.08
C SER A 64 -3.92 9.17 20.20
N ASN A 65 -2.68 8.70 20.37
CA ASN A 65 -1.63 9.25 21.22
C ASN A 65 -0.29 9.18 20.46
N TRP A 66 0.69 9.94 20.91
CA TRP A 66 2.05 9.79 20.40
C TRP A 66 3.10 10.13 21.44
N PHE A 67 4.28 9.55 21.27
CA PHE A 67 5.41 9.72 22.17
C PHE A 67 6.72 9.85 21.40
N ILE A 68 7.70 10.46 22.05
CA ILE A 68 9.04 10.64 21.50
C ILE A 68 9.97 9.63 22.18
N LEU A 69 10.69 8.85 21.38
CA LEU A 69 11.73 7.94 21.83
C LEU A 69 13.04 8.74 21.95
N SER A 70 13.41 9.07 23.19
CA SER A 70 14.62 9.82 23.53
C SER A 70 15.74 8.89 24.00
N ALA A 71 16.95 9.03 23.46
CA ALA A 71 18.13 8.30 23.96
C ALA A 71 18.36 8.48 25.46
N LYS A 72 18.10 9.70 25.96
CA LYS A 72 18.36 10.11 27.34
C LYS A 72 17.19 9.83 28.26
N HIS A 73 15.99 10.17 27.81
CA HIS A 73 14.80 10.22 28.66
C HIS A 73 13.86 9.02 28.46
N GLY A 74 14.15 8.11 27.51
CA GLY A 74 13.28 6.98 27.20
C GLY A 74 12.00 7.43 26.50
N LEU A 75 10.84 7.11 27.07
CA LEU A 75 9.53 7.49 26.54
C LEU A 75 9.14 8.89 27.03
N VAL A 76 8.96 9.83 26.11
CA VAL A 76 8.68 11.24 26.41
C VAL A 76 7.32 11.65 25.85
N ALA A 77 6.51 12.30 26.67
CA ALA A 77 5.26 12.91 26.24
C ALA A 77 5.52 14.20 25.44
N PRO A 78 4.71 14.53 24.43
CA PRO A 78 4.97 15.66 23.53
C PRO A 78 5.03 17.02 24.24
N ASP A 79 4.26 17.20 25.31
CA ASP A 79 4.20 18.45 26.10
C ASP A 79 5.21 18.49 27.25
N GLN A 80 5.98 17.42 27.48
CA GLN A 80 7.01 17.40 28.50
C GLN A 80 8.13 18.38 28.13
N VAL A 81 8.40 19.36 29.01
CA VAL A 81 9.50 20.31 28.83
C VAL A 81 10.83 19.62 29.08
N LEU A 82 11.77 19.76 28.14
CA LEU A 82 13.11 19.21 28.22
C LEU A 82 14.15 20.29 27.93
N ASP A 83 15.29 20.21 28.61
CA ASP A 83 16.49 20.96 28.24
C ASP A 83 17.18 20.33 27.02
N PRO A 84 17.89 21.10 26.18
CA PRO A 84 18.72 20.54 25.13
C PRO A 84 19.77 19.59 25.70
N TYR A 85 19.98 18.47 25.02
CA TYR A 85 20.94 17.44 25.42
C TYR A 85 21.59 16.79 24.21
N ASP A 86 22.75 16.17 24.45
CA ASP A 86 23.48 15.38 23.46
C ASP A 86 23.73 13.97 24.00
N GLN A 87 22.94 13.01 23.52
CA GLN A 87 23.09 11.60 23.85
C GLN A 87 22.69 10.76 22.65
N ASP A 88 23.59 9.85 22.26
CA ASP A 88 23.36 8.90 21.18
C ASP A 88 23.08 7.50 21.74
N LEU A 89 21.96 6.92 21.34
CA LEU A 89 21.54 5.58 21.74
C LEU A 89 22.57 4.52 21.31
N ASN A 90 23.29 4.75 20.21
CA ASN A 90 24.27 3.80 19.68
C ASN A 90 25.47 3.62 20.61
N LEU A 91 25.84 4.69 21.33
CA LEU A 91 26.97 4.72 22.27
C LEU A 91 26.66 4.08 23.63
N LEU A 92 25.41 3.66 23.85
CA LEU A 92 25.03 2.95 25.07
C LEU A 92 25.57 1.51 25.09
N THR A 93 25.95 1.05 26.28
CA THR A 93 26.27 -0.36 26.54
C THR A 93 25.04 -1.25 26.33
N ALA A 94 25.24 -2.56 26.11
CA ALA A 94 24.13 -3.50 25.96
C ALA A 94 23.17 -3.48 27.17
N ARG A 95 23.71 -3.41 28.40
CA ARG A 95 22.91 -3.28 29.63
C ARG A 95 22.07 -2.00 29.64
N ALA A 96 22.66 -0.87 29.25
CA ALA A 96 21.94 0.41 29.18
C ALA A 96 20.86 0.40 28.09
N LYS A 97 21.12 -0.23 26.93
CA LYS A 97 20.11 -0.44 25.87
C LYS A 97 18.94 -1.29 26.37
N ASN A 98 19.19 -2.36 27.11
CA ASN A 98 18.13 -3.18 27.70
C ASN A 98 17.28 -2.39 28.70
N LEU A 99 17.92 -1.60 29.59
CA LEU A 99 17.19 -0.75 30.53
C LEU A 99 16.37 0.32 29.81
N TRP A 100 16.89 0.87 28.71
CA TRP A 100 16.18 1.82 27.87
C TRP A 100 14.91 1.21 27.25
N VAL A 101 15.01 -0.02 26.71
CA VAL A 101 13.86 -0.78 26.19
C VAL A 101 12.80 -0.98 27.28
N GLU A 102 13.20 -1.50 28.45
CA GLU A 102 12.26 -1.74 29.55
C GLU A 102 11.59 -0.47 30.05
N THR A 103 12.32 0.65 30.08
CA THR A 103 11.78 1.96 30.47
C THR A 103 10.67 2.40 29.52
N ILE A 104 10.87 2.22 28.21
CA ILE A 104 9.89 2.59 27.20
C ILE A 104 8.65 1.71 27.27
N VAL A 105 8.84 0.39 27.29
CA VAL A 105 7.71 -0.55 27.29
C VAL A 105 6.90 -0.43 28.58
N THR A 106 7.57 -0.31 29.74
CA THR A 106 6.88 -0.03 31.01
C THR A 106 6.13 1.30 30.98
N GLY A 107 6.72 2.34 30.38
CA GLY A 107 6.06 3.64 30.20
C GLY A 107 4.77 3.50 29.38
N LEU A 108 4.83 2.79 28.26
CA LEU A 108 3.67 2.53 27.40
C LEU A 108 2.57 1.75 28.14
N LEU A 109 2.93 0.72 28.89
CA LEU A 109 1.98 -0.10 29.66
C LEU A 109 1.30 0.67 30.81
N LYS A 110 1.96 1.70 31.35
CA LYS A 110 1.38 2.59 32.37
C LYS A 110 0.42 3.62 31.78
N CYS A 111 0.51 3.89 30.47
CA CYS A 111 -0.45 4.75 29.80
C CYS A 111 -1.77 4.01 29.59
N ASN A 112 -2.90 4.70 29.80
CA ASN A 112 -4.22 4.17 29.50
C ASN A 112 -4.49 4.24 27.98
N LEU A 113 -3.76 3.45 27.20
CA LEU A 113 -3.83 3.45 25.74
C LEU A 113 -5.15 2.83 25.26
N VAL A 114 -5.79 3.50 24.30
CA VAL A 114 -7.07 3.05 23.71
C VAL A 114 -6.87 1.82 22.81
N SER A 115 -5.69 1.65 22.23
CA SER A 115 -5.34 0.49 21.41
C SER A 115 -3.90 0.03 21.67
N ARG A 116 -3.64 -1.27 21.47
CA ARG A 116 -2.30 -1.85 21.42
C ARG A 116 -1.73 -1.86 19.99
N TYR A 117 -2.25 -0.99 19.12
CA TYR A 117 -1.75 -0.82 17.75
C TYR A 117 -0.72 0.32 17.73
N LEU A 118 0.53 -0.01 17.45
CA LEU A 118 1.65 0.92 17.39
C LEU A 118 2.12 1.13 15.95
N VAL A 119 2.41 2.39 15.61
CA VAL A 119 3.19 2.74 14.42
C VAL A 119 4.51 3.33 14.90
N VAL A 120 5.61 2.63 14.61
CA VAL A 120 6.96 3.07 15.00
C VAL A 120 7.62 3.69 13.78
N LEU A 121 7.73 5.02 13.79
CA LEU A 121 8.44 5.78 12.77
C LEU A 121 9.94 5.83 13.01
N ALA A 122 10.41 5.35 14.16
CA ALA A 122 11.82 5.24 14.48
C ALA A 122 12.48 4.07 13.73
N THR A 123 13.64 4.32 13.12
CA THR A 123 14.45 3.33 12.39
C THR A 123 15.77 3.04 13.10
N GLY A 124 16.53 2.09 12.55
CA GLY A 124 17.80 1.63 13.12
C GLY A 124 17.65 1.13 14.56
N ALA A 125 18.65 1.40 15.40
CA ALA A 125 18.71 0.91 16.77
C ALA A 125 17.47 1.25 17.60
N TYR A 126 16.84 2.42 17.39
CA TYR A 126 15.64 2.81 18.13
C TYR A 126 14.45 1.88 17.87
N GLY A 127 14.24 1.52 16.59
CA GLY A 127 13.14 0.63 16.21
C GLY A 127 13.47 -0.83 16.50
N GLU A 128 14.68 -1.28 16.15
CA GLU A 128 15.10 -2.68 16.24
C GLU A 128 15.10 -3.22 17.67
N LEU A 129 15.62 -2.45 18.63
CA LEU A 129 15.70 -2.87 20.03
C LEU A 129 14.32 -3.08 20.67
N LEU A 130 13.29 -2.39 20.19
CA LEU A 130 11.94 -2.48 20.73
C LEU A 130 11.14 -3.66 20.17
N ARG A 131 11.51 -4.20 19.00
CA ARG A 131 10.71 -5.19 18.24
C ARG A 131 10.29 -6.38 19.09
N GLU A 132 11.28 -7.06 19.68
CA GLU A 132 11.02 -8.30 20.41
C GLU A 132 10.23 -8.04 21.70
N ARG A 133 10.58 -6.98 22.43
CA ARG A 133 9.92 -6.68 23.69
C ARG A 133 8.46 -6.23 23.49
N LEU A 134 8.19 -5.41 22.47
CA LEU A 134 6.81 -5.02 22.13
C LEU A 134 5.97 -6.21 21.66
N ARG A 135 6.58 -7.16 20.92
CA ARG A 135 5.92 -8.41 20.51
C ARG A 135 5.52 -9.27 21.70
N GLN A 136 6.39 -9.37 22.72
CA GLN A 136 6.10 -10.09 23.96
C GLN A 136 4.95 -9.49 24.77
N GLU A 137 4.70 -8.19 24.64
CA GLU A 137 3.54 -7.48 25.24
C GLU A 137 2.30 -7.45 24.33
N GLU A 138 2.30 -8.28 23.29
CA GLU A 138 1.17 -8.44 22.35
C GLU A 138 0.75 -7.12 21.68
N PHE A 139 1.69 -6.18 21.49
CA PHE A 139 1.43 -5.03 20.62
C PHE A 139 1.38 -5.46 19.16
N LEU A 140 0.37 -4.98 18.44
CA LEU A 140 0.38 -4.99 16.98
C LEU A 140 1.25 -3.82 16.52
N VAL A 141 2.41 -4.09 15.92
CA VAL A 141 3.38 -3.04 15.57
C VAL A 141 3.68 -3.02 14.08
N ILE A 142 3.60 -1.85 13.47
CA ILE A 142 4.12 -1.62 12.12
C ILE A 142 5.32 -0.68 12.15
N TYR A 143 6.26 -0.93 11.22
CA TYR A 143 7.50 -0.16 11.05
C TYR A 143 7.60 0.38 9.62
N PRO A 144 6.80 1.41 9.24
CA PRO A 144 6.57 1.79 7.85
C PRO A 144 7.82 2.21 7.06
N LEU A 145 8.86 2.63 7.79
CA LEU A 145 10.08 3.23 7.25
C LEU A 145 11.32 2.32 7.41
N SER A 146 11.16 1.10 7.94
CA SER A 146 12.31 0.28 8.37
C SER A 146 13.14 -0.35 7.26
N ASP A 147 12.56 -0.50 6.06
CA ASP A 147 13.16 -1.11 4.88
C ASP A 147 13.56 -0.07 3.81
N ILE A 148 13.56 1.22 4.17
CA ILE A 148 13.92 2.32 3.27
C ILE A 148 14.95 3.25 3.89
N SER A 149 15.75 3.87 3.02
CA SER A 149 16.83 4.76 3.40
C SER A 149 16.34 6.01 4.15
N GLU A 150 17.12 6.50 5.11
CA GLU A 150 16.70 7.59 6.01
C GLU A 150 16.49 8.93 5.31
N ASP A 151 17.15 9.16 4.16
CA ASP A 151 17.05 10.39 3.37
C ASP A 151 15.65 10.61 2.78
N ILE A 152 14.90 9.52 2.51
CA ILE A 152 13.55 9.59 1.93
C ILE A 152 12.42 9.53 2.98
N HIS A 153 12.74 9.34 4.26
CA HIS A 153 11.72 9.25 5.33
C HIS A 153 10.85 10.50 5.40
N ALA A 154 11.47 11.68 5.35
CA ALA A 154 10.75 12.95 5.40
C ALA A 154 9.83 13.10 4.19
N ASP A 155 10.29 12.72 2.99
CA ASP A 155 9.51 12.85 1.75
C ASP A 155 8.23 12.01 1.80
N ILE A 156 8.30 10.77 2.30
CA ILE A 156 7.13 9.88 2.44
C ILE A 156 6.16 10.44 3.47
N LEU A 157 6.66 10.85 4.63
CA LEU A 157 5.81 11.39 5.69
C LEU A 157 5.13 12.69 5.24
N GLU A 158 5.86 13.58 4.56
CA GLU A 158 5.30 14.80 3.98
C GLU A 158 4.25 14.50 2.91
N ARG A 159 4.49 13.51 2.04
CA ARG A 159 3.53 13.04 1.05
C ARG A 159 2.23 12.55 1.68
N VAL A 160 2.34 11.73 2.73
CA VAL A 160 1.17 11.22 3.45
C VAL A 160 0.45 12.35 4.21
N ASN A 161 1.20 13.26 4.82
CA ASN A 161 0.66 14.43 5.52
C ASN A 161 -0.03 15.44 4.59
N ALA A 162 0.31 15.46 3.30
CA ALA A 162 -0.29 16.36 2.32
C ALA A 162 -1.75 16.02 2.01
N ASN A 163 -2.15 14.76 2.17
CA ASN A 163 -3.53 14.32 1.99
C ASN A 163 -3.90 13.25 3.04
N PRO A 164 -4.29 13.65 4.27
CA PRO A 164 -4.61 12.72 5.33
C PRO A 164 -5.77 11.78 5.01
N ASP A 165 -6.79 12.27 4.29
CA ASP A 165 -7.93 11.46 3.87
C ASP A 165 -7.51 10.31 2.95
N ARG A 166 -6.49 10.53 2.10
CA ARG A 166 -5.93 9.47 1.25
C ARG A 166 -5.37 8.31 2.06
N LEU A 167 -4.73 8.54 3.21
CA LEU A 167 -4.24 7.44 4.04
C LEU A 167 -5.40 6.63 4.64
N SER A 168 -6.48 7.31 5.04
CA SER A 168 -7.71 6.65 5.51
C SER A 168 -8.33 5.80 4.38
N HIS A 169 -8.44 6.35 3.18
CA HIS A 169 -8.92 5.63 1.99
C HIS A 169 -8.01 4.46 1.61
N TYR A 170 -6.69 4.62 1.71
CA TYR A 170 -5.69 3.58 1.51
C TYR A 170 -5.91 2.41 2.50
N ASN A 171 -6.07 2.70 3.79
CA ASN A 171 -6.31 1.68 4.80
C ASN A 171 -7.63 0.96 4.57
N ARG A 172 -8.69 1.70 4.20
CA ARG A 172 -9.97 1.11 3.83
C ARG A 172 -9.85 0.23 2.60
N PHE A 173 -9.12 0.66 1.57
CA PHE A 173 -8.87 -0.13 0.36
C PHE A 173 -8.14 -1.44 0.68
N TYR A 174 -7.08 -1.40 1.47
CA TYR A 174 -6.35 -2.61 1.86
C TYR A 174 -7.12 -3.52 2.82
N ASN A 175 -8.00 -2.98 3.68
CA ASN A 175 -8.94 -3.79 4.45
C ASN A 175 -9.91 -4.55 3.52
N LEU A 176 -10.47 -3.86 2.52
CA LEU A 176 -11.32 -4.49 1.52
C LEU A 176 -10.58 -5.55 0.70
N LEU A 177 -9.33 -5.29 0.30
CA LEU A 177 -8.50 -6.31 -0.34
C LEU A 177 -8.21 -7.48 0.60
N TRP A 178 -7.87 -7.23 1.85
CA TRP A 178 -7.60 -8.27 2.84
C TRP A 178 -8.82 -9.19 3.01
N ARG A 179 -10.04 -8.61 3.09
CA ARG A 179 -11.30 -9.38 3.07
C ARG A 179 -11.46 -10.20 1.79
N LEU A 180 -11.22 -9.59 0.64
CA LEU A 180 -11.27 -10.29 -0.65
C LEU A 180 -10.30 -11.47 -0.68
N GLN A 181 -9.08 -11.31 -0.15
CA GLN A 181 -8.05 -12.34 -0.07
C GLN A 181 -8.44 -13.53 0.84
N GLN A 182 -9.37 -13.34 1.79
CA GLN A 182 -9.85 -14.43 2.65
C GLN A 182 -10.85 -15.36 1.96
N ILE A 183 -11.37 -14.99 0.79
CA ILE A 183 -12.33 -15.82 0.05
C ILE A 183 -11.58 -17.01 -0.59
N PRO A 184 -12.12 -18.25 -0.55
CA PRO A 184 -11.48 -19.41 -1.17
C PRO A 184 -11.13 -19.19 -2.65
N GLY A 185 -9.94 -19.64 -3.07
CA GLY A 185 -9.44 -19.51 -4.45
C GLY A 185 -8.72 -18.18 -4.74
N GLN A 186 -8.50 -17.34 -3.72
CA GLN A 186 -7.78 -16.08 -3.83
C GLN A 186 -6.31 -16.25 -3.44
N MET A 187 -5.45 -15.34 -3.90
CA MET A 187 -4.01 -15.28 -3.56
C MET A 187 -3.20 -16.53 -3.92
N ILE A 188 -3.75 -17.43 -4.73
CA ILE A 188 -3.03 -18.59 -5.26
C ILE A 188 -1.91 -18.12 -6.22
N PRO A 189 -0.76 -18.83 -6.24
CA PRO A 189 0.30 -18.55 -7.21
C PRO A 189 -0.28 -18.59 -8.63
N PHE A 190 0.17 -17.68 -9.48
CA PHE A 190 -0.38 -17.56 -10.83
C PHE A 190 0.00 -18.75 -11.71
N ASN A 191 1.09 -19.45 -11.37
CA ASN A 191 1.40 -20.75 -11.94
C ASN A 191 0.27 -21.76 -11.76
N ASP A 192 -0.37 -21.77 -10.59
CA ASP A 192 -1.34 -22.78 -10.17
C ASP A 192 -2.80 -22.37 -10.47
N PHE A 193 -2.96 -21.26 -11.19
CA PHE A 193 -4.26 -20.69 -11.51
C PHE A 193 -5.01 -21.53 -12.54
N GLU A 194 -6.11 -22.16 -12.14
CA GLU A 194 -6.96 -22.95 -13.04
C GLU A 194 -8.18 -22.15 -13.54
N GLY A 195 -8.28 -22.02 -14.86
CA GLY A 195 -9.31 -21.17 -15.48
C GLY A 195 -10.76 -21.62 -15.38
N LYS A 196 -11.01 -22.91 -15.16
CA LYS A 196 -12.35 -23.51 -15.31
C LYS A 196 -13.36 -22.97 -14.29
N ASN A 197 -12.89 -22.45 -13.15
CA ASN A 197 -13.74 -21.98 -12.06
C ASN A 197 -13.77 -20.45 -11.89
N LEU A 198 -13.22 -19.70 -12.85
CA LEU A 198 -13.14 -18.25 -12.76
C LEU A 198 -14.42 -17.56 -13.24
N PRO A 199 -14.73 -16.38 -12.66
CA PRO A 199 -15.86 -15.58 -13.10
C PRO A 199 -15.66 -15.10 -14.55
N LYS A 200 -16.76 -14.86 -15.27
CA LYS A 200 -16.72 -14.43 -16.68
C LYS A 200 -16.07 -13.06 -16.87
N ALA A 201 -16.26 -12.14 -15.93
CA ALA A 201 -15.71 -10.79 -15.94
C ALA A 201 -15.44 -10.30 -14.50
N GLY A 202 -14.55 -9.32 -14.37
CA GLY A 202 -14.20 -8.79 -13.06
C GLY A 202 -12.97 -7.89 -13.11
N VAL A 203 -12.54 -7.51 -11.91
CA VAL A 203 -11.29 -6.78 -11.66
C VAL A 203 -10.31 -7.75 -11.01
N TYR A 204 -9.04 -7.67 -11.38
CA TYR A 204 -7.98 -8.49 -10.81
C TYR A 204 -6.84 -7.64 -10.26
N PHE A 205 -6.18 -8.18 -9.25
CA PHE A 205 -5.10 -7.55 -8.50
C PHE A 205 -3.94 -8.54 -8.43
N PHE A 206 -2.78 -8.14 -8.93
CA PHE A 206 -1.54 -8.92 -8.78
C PHE A 206 -0.75 -8.42 -7.57
N PHE A 207 -0.11 -9.38 -6.92
CA PHE A 207 0.74 -9.18 -5.76
C PHE A 207 2.07 -9.90 -5.97
N ASP A 208 3.14 -9.33 -5.44
CA ASP A 208 4.44 -10.01 -5.31
C ASP A 208 4.63 -10.40 -3.84
N GLY A 209 4.97 -11.65 -3.57
CA GLY A 209 5.20 -12.15 -2.21
C GLY A 209 6.37 -11.48 -1.48
N ARG A 210 7.17 -10.67 -2.19
CA ARG A 210 8.30 -9.90 -1.66
C ARG A 210 7.95 -8.43 -1.41
N GLU A 211 6.77 -7.98 -1.80
CA GLU A 211 6.36 -6.57 -1.74
C GLU A 211 5.27 -6.39 -0.68
N SER A 212 5.57 -5.69 0.40
CA SER A 212 4.63 -5.49 1.54
C SER A 212 4.05 -4.09 1.59
N THR A 213 2.90 -3.94 2.22
CA THR A 213 2.32 -2.63 2.58
C THR A 213 3.11 -1.99 3.73
N ARG A 214 3.10 -0.65 3.81
CA ARG A 214 3.86 0.09 4.83
C ARG A 214 3.01 0.59 5.98
N PHE A 215 1.80 1.05 5.69
CA PHE A 215 0.92 1.73 6.66
C PHE A 215 -0.34 0.95 7.02
N PHE A 216 -0.52 -0.25 6.45
CA PHE A 216 -1.63 -1.13 6.77
C PHE A 216 -1.23 -2.10 7.89
N HIS A 217 -2.15 -2.37 8.80
CA HIS A 217 -1.86 -3.06 10.06
C HIS A 217 -1.91 -4.59 9.98
N HIS A 218 -2.43 -5.16 8.89
CA HIS A 218 -2.32 -6.60 8.63
C HIS A 218 -1.13 -6.86 7.70
N GLU A 219 -0.44 -7.98 7.93
CA GLU A 219 0.53 -8.50 6.97
C GLU A 219 -0.20 -8.85 5.66
N THR A 220 0.02 -8.03 4.64
CA THR A 220 -0.48 -8.28 3.29
C THR A 220 0.51 -7.72 2.29
N PHE A 221 0.44 -8.28 1.09
CA PHE A 221 1.27 -7.83 -0.02
C PHE A 221 0.70 -6.55 -0.63
N ARG A 222 1.61 -5.69 -1.07
CA ARG A 222 1.29 -4.52 -1.86
C ARG A 222 0.77 -4.97 -3.21
N VAL A 223 -0.29 -4.32 -3.68
CA VAL A 223 -0.75 -4.52 -5.06
C VAL A 223 0.33 -3.99 -6.00
N ILE A 224 0.74 -4.79 -6.98
CA ILE A 224 1.73 -4.41 -8.00
C ILE A 224 1.10 -4.21 -9.37
N ARG A 225 -0.14 -4.66 -9.59
CA ARG A 225 -0.90 -4.39 -10.81
C ARG A 225 -2.38 -4.52 -10.56
N ILE A 226 -3.15 -3.62 -11.14
CA ILE A 226 -4.61 -3.69 -11.17
C ILE A 226 -5.03 -3.78 -12.62
N GLY A 227 -5.97 -4.64 -12.93
CA GLY A 227 -6.50 -4.76 -14.28
C GLY A 227 -7.97 -5.11 -14.29
N THR A 228 -8.62 -4.75 -15.38
CA THR A 228 -10.00 -5.14 -15.68
C THR A 228 -10.10 -6.02 -16.92
N HIS A 229 -11.25 -6.66 -17.07
CA HIS A 229 -11.66 -7.32 -18.29
C HIS A 229 -13.12 -7.00 -18.64
N GLY A 230 -13.46 -6.89 -19.93
CA GLY A 230 -14.84 -6.76 -20.41
C GLY A 230 -15.40 -5.34 -20.36
N VAL A 231 -14.58 -4.32 -20.59
CA VAL A 231 -14.99 -2.90 -20.59
C VAL A 231 -15.39 -2.37 -21.98
N SER A 232 -15.18 -3.15 -23.04
CA SER A 232 -15.58 -2.78 -24.41
C SER A 232 -16.95 -3.37 -24.75
N LYS A 233 -17.86 -2.54 -25.28
CA LYS A 233 -19.21 -2.95 -25.67
C LYS A 233 -19.16 -4.17 -26.61
N GLY A 234 -19.91 -5.22 -26.28
CA GLY A 234 -19.99 -6.45 -27.08
C GLY A 234 -18.81 -7.44 -26.91
N SER A 235 -17.87 -7.18 -25.99
CA SER A 235 -16.78 -8.13 -25.69
C SER A 235 -17.33 -9.49 -25.22
N LYS A 236 -16.90 -10.57 -25.89
CA LYS A 236 -17.20 -11.97 -25.53
C LYS A 236 -16.07 -12.65 -24.77
N SER A 237 -14.93 -11.99 -24.60
CA SER A 237 -13.77 -12.59 -23.93
C SER A 237 -14.03 -12.78 -22.44
N LEU A 238 -13.38 -13.77 -21.84
CA LEU A 238 -13.52 -14.10 -20.43
C LEU A 238 -12.34 -13.55 -19.62
N LEU A 239 -12.58 -13.25 -18.34
CA LEU A 239 -11.51 -12.87 -17.40
C LEU A 239 -10.37 -13.90 -17.43
N TRP A 240 -10.69 -15.19 -17.45
CA TRP A 240 -9.68 -16.25 -17.56
C TRP A 240 -8.82 -16.10 -18.82
N GLN A 241 -9.42 -15.81 -19.98
CA GLN A 241 -8.66 -15.67 -21.22
C GLN A 241 -7.65 -14.52 -21.09
N ARG A 242 -8.05 -13.40 -20.48
CA ARG A 242 -7.15 -12.27 -20.19
C ARG A 242 -6.02 -12.62 -19.24
N LEU A 243 -6.33 -13.33 -18.15
CA LEU A 243 -5.32 -13.80 -17.21
C LEU A 243 -4.37 -14.80 -17.89
N ARG A 244 -4.88 -15.75 -18.67
CA ARG A 244 -4.05 -16.70 -19.45
C ARG A 244 -3.12 -15.96 -20.41
N THR A 245 -3.57 -14.89 -21.06
CA THR A 245 -2.70 -14.05 -21.91
C THR A 245 -1.51 -13.48 -21.12
N HIS A 246 -1.71 -13.10 -19.86
CA HIS A 246 -0.60 -12.67 -19.00
C HIS A 246 0.29 -13.86 -18.58
N ARG A 247 -0.31 -14.96 -18.10
CA ARG A 247 0.39 -16.16 -17.59
C ARG A 247 1.32 -16.80 -18.63
N GLY A 248 0.92 -16.74 -19.90
CA GLY A 248 1.54 -17.52 -20.96
C GLY A 248 0.93 -18.92 -21.08
N ASN A 249 1.37 -19.63 -22.11
CA ASN A 249 1.01 -21.03 -22.34
C ASN A 249 1.77 -21.93 -21.39
N ASP A 250 1.29 -23.17 -21.21
CA ASP A 250 1.82 -24.11 -20.21
C ASP A 250 3.28 -24.50 -20.49
N ASP A 251 3.70 -24.49 -21.76
CA ASP A 251 5.09 -24.69 -22.22
C ASP A 251 6.07 -23.55 -21.86
N GLY A 252 5.59 -22.48 -21.20
CA GLY A 252 6.40 -21.33 -20.82
C GLY A 252 6.39 -20.20 -21.85
N SER A 253 5.89 -20.44 -23.06
CA SER A 253 5.78 -19.40 -24.09
C SER A 253 4.71 -18.35 -23.75
N GLY A 254 4.77 -17.21 -24.43
CA GLY A 254 3.75 -16.17 -24.31
C GLY A 254 3.85 -15.16 -25.43
N SER A 255 3.12 -14.05 -25.29
CA SER A 255 3.11 -12.99 -26.30
C SER A 255 2.91 -11.62 -25.65
N HIS A 256 3.98 -10.83 -25.61
CA HIS A 256 3.97 -9.43 -25.19
C HIS A 256 3.08 -8.57 -26.08
N ARG A 257 2.98 -8.89 -27.38
CA ARG A 257 2.11 -8.18 -28.34
C ARG A 257 0.63 -8.26 -27.97
N SER A 258 0.22 -9.31 -27.27
CA SER A 258 -1.15 -9.46 -26.75
C SER A 258 -1.34 -8.97 -25.31
N SER A 259 -0.25 -8.61 -24.63
CA SER A 259 -0.27 -8.25 -23.22
C SER A 259 0.78 -7.19 -22.88
N ILE A 260 0.30 -5.96 -22.67
CA ILE A 260 1.10 -4.83 -22.18
C ILE A 260 1.85 -5.12 -20.87
N PHE A 261 1.31 -6.02 -20.02
CA PHE A 261 1.98 -6.42 -18.80
C PHE A 261 3.29 -7.18 -19.11
N ARG A 262 3.20 -8.23 -19.93
CA ARG A 262 4.35 -8.95 -20.49
C ARG A 262 5.35 -8.03 -21.20
N LEU A 263 4.87 -7.05 -21.99
CA LEU A 263 5.74 -6.07 -22.64
C LEU A 263 6.58 -5.28 -21.61
N HIS A 264 5.93 -4.72 -20.59
CA HIS A 264 6.63 -3.96 -19.55
C HIS A 264 7.60 -4.83 -18.74
N VAL A 265 7.20 -6.05 -18.39
CA VAL A 265 8.08 -7.00 -17.68
C VAL A 265 9.29 -7.35 -18.54
N GLY A 266 9.12 -7.68 -19.82
CA GLY A 266 10.23 -8.02 -20.71
C GLY A 266 11.21 -6.86 -20.90
N ASN A 267 10.70 -5.63 -21.06
CA ASN A 267 11.53 -4.43 -21.10
C ASN A 267 12.36 -4.27 -19.81
N ALA A 268 11.76 -4.50 -18.65
CA ALA A 268 12.47 -4.40 -17.38
C ALA A 268 13.51 -5.52 -17.20
N ILE A 269 13.23 -6.75 -17.66
CA ILE A 269 14.19 -7.86 -17.66
C ILE A 269 15.40 -7.51 -18.52
N LEU A 270 15.18 -7.08 -19.76
CA LEU A 270 16.25 -6.64 -20.67
C LEU A 270 17.12 -5.55 -20.04
N ALA A 271 16.48 -4.50 -19.49
CA ALA A 271 17.19 -3.40 -18.83
C ALA A 271 17.99 -3.88 -17.60
N SER A 272 17.41 -4.75 -16.77
CA SER A 272 18.10 -5.31 -15.58
C SER A 272 19.33 -6.15 -15.94
N GLN A 273 19.30 -6.81 -17.10
CA GLN A 273 20.39 -7.63 -17.62
C GLN A 273 21.35 -6.86 -18.52
N LYS A 274 21.09 -5.56 -18.78
CA LYS A 274 21.81 -4.74 -19.77
C LYS A 274 21.86 -5.38 -21.16
N LYS A 275 20.77 -6.02 -21.56
CA LYS A 275 20.59 -6.62 -22.88
C LYS A 275 19.63 -5.78 -23.71
N GLU A 276 19.76 -5.90 -25.03
CA GLU A 276 18.85 -5.30 -25.99
C GLU A 276 18.26 -6.36 -26.90
N LEU A 277 16.97 -6.23 -27.21
CA LEU A 277 16.27 -7.03 -28.20
C LEU A 277 15.41 -6.09 -29.03
N THR A 278 15.92 -5.67 -30.19
CA THR A 278 15.35 -4.57 -30.98
C THR A 278 13.96 -4.87 -31.54
N SER A 279 13.57 -6.13 -31.63
CA SER A 279 12.23 -6.55 -32.05
C SER A 279 11.18 -6.48 -30.95
N TRP A 280 11.60 -6.40 -29.68
CA TRP A 280 10.69 -6.45 -28.53
C TRP A 280 9.85 -5.18 -28.42
N GLY A 281 8.53 -5.32 -28.38
CA GLY A 281 7.61 -4.18 -28.37
C GLY A 281 7.43 -3.50 -29.71
N VAL A 282 7.95 -4.07 -30.81
CA VAL A 282 7.76 -3.56 -32.16
C VAL A 282 6.55 -4.25 -32.82
N GLY A 283 5.54 -3.43 -33.11
CA GLY A 283 4.34 -3.81 -33.84
C GLY A 283 3.41 -4.79 -33.10
N ASP A 284 2.19 -4.94 -33.61
CA ASP A 284 1.19 -5.86 -33.06
C ASP A 284 1.34 -7.30 -33.57
N ASN A 285 2.17 -7.53 -34.59
CA ASN A 285 2.46 -8.85 -35.15
C ASN A 285 3.92 -8.94 -35.62
N ALA A 286 4.43 -10.16 -35.78
CA ALA A 286 5.80 -10.42 -36.25
C ALA A 286 5.91 -11.75 -37.01
N SER A 287 6.97 -11.88 -37.83
CA SER A 287 7.29 -13.12 -38.54
C SER A 287 7.58 -14.26 -37.56
N LYS A 288 7.68 -15.50 -38.06
CA LYS A 288 8.02 -16.63 -37.20
C LYS A 288 9.45 -16.49 -36.69
N GLU A 289 10.37 -16.06 -37.54
CA GLU A 289 11.80 -15.89 -37.25
C GLU A 289 12.02 -14.87 -36.12
N ILE A 290 11.29 -13.74 -36.15
CA ILE A 290 11.34 -12.75 -35.08
C ILE A 290 10.81 -13.34 -33.77
N ARG A 291 9.68 -14.05 -33.82
CA ARG A 291 9.08 -14.67 -32.63
C ARG A 291 9.99 -15.74 -32.04
N ASP A 292 10.63 -16.55 -32.87
CA ASP A 292 11.60 -17.57 -32.44
C ASP A 292 12.79 -16.94 -31.71
N GLY A 293 13.24 -15.75 -32.15
CA GLY A 293 14.27 -14.96 -31.46
C GLY A 293 13.84 -14.35 -30.11
N GLU A 294 12.54 -14.24 -29.85
CA GLU A 294 11.98 -13.66 -28.61
C GLU A 294 11.60 -14.72 -27.56
N VAL A 295 11.65 -16.01 -27.92
CA VAL A 295 11.19 -17.13 -27.07
C VAL A 295 11.86 -17.13 -25.70
N GLN A 296 13.17 -16.90 -25.65
CA GLN A 296 13.90 -16.88 -24.37
C GLN A 296 13.35 -15.81 -23.43
N LEU A 297 13.19 -14.58 -23.93
CA LEU A 297 12.66 -13.48 -23.12
C LEU A 297 11.20 -13.71 -22.73
N GLU A 298 10.36 -14.23 -23.63
CA GLU A 298 8.98 -14.62 -23.28
C GLU A 298 8.95 -15.68 -22.17
N SER A 299 9.89 -16.62 -22.17
CA SER A 299 10.00 -17.63 -21.11
C SER A 299 10.38 -17.01 -19.76
N GLU A 300 11.35 -16.08 -19.75
CA GLU A 300 11.74 -15.35 -18.54
C GLU A 300 10.57 -14.49 -18.01
N VAL A 301 9.83 -13.84 -18.90
CA VAL A 301 8.61 -13.08 -18.57
C VAL A 301 7.54 -14.01 -17.97
N SER A 302 7.31 -15.19 -18.55
CA SER A 302 6.37 -16.17 -18.02
C SER A 302 6.78 -16.63 -16.63
N GLN A 303 8.06 -16.90 -16.40
CA GLN A 303 8.57 -17.31 -15.09
C GLN A 303 8.30 -16.23 -14.04
N TYR A 304 8.62 -14.96 -14.33
CA TYR A 304 8.34 -13.84 -13.42
C TYR A 304 6.84 -13.73 -13.12
N LEU A 305 5.98 -13.75 -14.14
CA LEU A 305 4.54 -13.57 -13.95
C LEU A 305 3.89 -14.72 -13.19
N ARG A 306 4.34 -15.96 -13.40
CA ARG A 306 3.81 -17.16 -12.73
C ARG A 306 4.13 -17.21 -11.23
N ASP A 307 5.20 -16.55 -10.80
CA ASP A 307 5.59 -16.41 -9.39
C ASP A 307 4.68 -15.43 -8.61
N LEU A 308 3.96 -14.56 -9.32
CA LEU A 308 3.04 -13.61 -8.72
C LEU A 308 1.79 -14.30 -8.15
N ARG A 309 1.08 -13.60 -7.27
CA ARG A 309 -0.22 -14.03 -6.72
C ARG A 309 -1.34 -13.17 -7.26
N VAL A 310 -2.53 -13.75 -7.42
CA VAL A 310 -3.69 -13.03 -7.97
C VAL A 310 -4.88 -13.10 -7.02
N ALA A 311 -5.48 -11.95 -6.77
CA ALA A 311 -6.84 -11.85 -6.28
C ALA A 311 -7.76 -11.30 -7.38
N TYR A 312 -9.04 -11.64 -7.33
CA TYR A 312 -10.04 -11.16 -8.29
C TYR A 312 -11.39 -10.93 -7.64
N LEU A 313 -12.11 -9.92 -8.13
CA LEU A 313 -13.48 -9.62 -7.76
C LEU A 313 -14.39 -9.84 -8.98
N PRO A 314 -15.35 -10.80 -8.93
CA PRO A 314 -16.38 -10.94 -9.95
C PRO A 314 -17.26 -9.69 -10.03
N VAL A 315 -17.38 -9.12 -11.23
CA VAL A 315 -18.25 -7.95 -11.48
C VAL A 315 -18.88 -8.12 -12.86
N PHE A 316 -20.20 -8.27 -12.92
CA PHE A 316 -20.95 -8.67 -14.12
C PHE A 316 -21.89 -7.58 -14.64
N ASP A 317 -21.57 -6.32 -14.37
CA ASP A 317 -22.26 -5.19 -14.96
C ASP A 317 -21.99 -5.11 -16.48
N GLU A 318 -22.80 -4.29 -17.18
CA GLU A 318 -22.74 -4.15 -18.63
C GLU A 318 -21.34 -3.72 -19.09
N ALA A 319 -20.89 -4.29 -20.20
CA ALA A 319 -19.59 -3.96 -20.79
C ALA A 319 -19.62 -2.53 -21.35
N SER A 320 -19.03 -1.60 -20.61
CA SER A 320 -18.83 -0.22 -21.05
C SER A 320 -17.60 0.39 -20.40
N VAL A 321 -17.18 1.52 -20.96
CA VAL A 321 -16.14 2.36 -20.38
C VAL A 321 -16.55 2.88 -18.99
N ASP A 322 -17.84 3.09 -18.74
CA ASP A 322 -18.39 3.52 -17.45
C ASP A 322 -18.73 2.36 -16.52
N SER A 323 -18.34 1.12 -16.86
CA SER A 323 -18.59 -0.05 -16.02
C SER A 323 -18.04 0.08 -14.60
N ASP A 324 -18.68 -0.61 -13.66
CA ASP A 324 -18.22 -0.78 -12.28
C ASP A 324 -16.77 -1.28 -12.27
N ARG A 325 -16.44 -2.20 -13.18
CA ARG A 325 -15.06 -2.70 -13.32
C ARG A 325 -14.06 -1.59 -13.64
N SER A 326 -14.38 -0.72 -14.58
CA SER A 326 -13.52 0.41 -14.94
C SER A 326 -13.45 1.45 -13.82
N TYR A 327 -14.57 1.67 -13.10
CA TYR A 327 -14.62 2.59 -11.95
C TYR A 327 -13.72 2.10 -10.82
N ILE A 328 -13.74 0.81 -10.51
CA ILE A 328 -12.87 0.21 -9.49
C ILE A 328 -11.41 0.24 -9.92
N GLU A 329 -11.06 -0.22 -11.13
CA GLU A 329 -9.68 -0.25 -11.62
C GLU A 329 -9.04 1.14 -11.57
N LYS A 330 -9.70 2.11 -12.21
CA LYS A 330 -9.17 3.47 -12.32
C LYS A 330 -8.97 4.09 -10.95
N ASN A 331 -9.98 4.06 -10.07
CA ASN A 331 -9.87 4.73 -8.78
C ASN A 331 -8.93 4.02 -7.82
N SER A 332 -8.77 2.70 -7.93
CA SER A 332 -7.77 1.96 -7.14
C SER A 332 -6.36 2.39 -7.54
N ILE A 333 -6.05 2.46 -8.84
CA ILE A 333 -4.73 2.90 -9.33
C ILE A 333 -4.47 4.35 -8.90
N SER A 334 -5.43 5.24 -9.11
CA SER A 334 -5.33 6.65 -8.73
C SER A 334 -5.16 6.82 -7.21
N LEU A 335 -5.93 6.10 -6.37
CA LEU A 335 -5.76 6.12 -4.91
C LEU A 335 -4.31 5.75 -4.51
N LEU A 336 -3.77 4.70 -5.10
CA LEU A 336 -2.42 4.21 -4.76
C LEU A 336 -1.30 5.13 -5.27
N THR A 337 -1.57 6.03 -6.22
CA THR A 337 -0.52 6.78 -6.93
C THR A 337 -0.66 8.31 -6.93
N GLN A 338 -1.81 8.88 -6.57
CA GLN A 338 -2.06 10.33 -6.54
C GLN A 338 -1.04 11.06 -5.66
N GLY A 339 -0.26 11.99 -6.21
CA GLY A 339 0.78 12.71 -5.45
C GLY A 339 1.99 11.83 -5.05
N GLY A 340 2.13 10.65 -5.67
CA GLY A 340 3.21 9.69 -5.43
C GLY A 340 2.76 8.44 -4.64
N ALA A 341 3.49 7.34 -4.80
CA ALA A 341 3.20 6.08 -4.11
C ALA A 341 3.31 6.22 -2.57
N ILE A 342 2.36 5.65 -1.83
CA ILE A 342 2.47 5.52 -0.37
C ILE A 342 3.44 4.37 -0.05
N ASP A 343 3.23 3.23 -0.71
CA ASP A 343 4.10 2.08 -0.60
C ASP A 343 5.16 2.13 -1.69
N LEU A 344 6.40 2.51 -1.33
CA LEU A 344 7.53 2.40 -2.24
C LEU A 344 7.90 0.93 -2.50
N PRO A 345 8.22 0.57 -3.75
CA PRO A 345 8.70 -0.77 -4.08
C PRO A 345 10.02 -1.09 -3.37
N SER A 346 10.29 -2.37 -3.11
CA SER A 346 11.59 -2.77 -2.61
C SER A 346 12.70 -2.51 -3.65
N ALA A 347 13.96 -2.39 -3.22
CA ALA A 347 15.09 -2.17 -4.11
C ALA A 347 15.22 -3.26 -5.20
N ASN A 348 14.82 -4.50 -4.88
CA ASN A 348 14.92 -5.66 -5.77
C ASN A 348 13.68 -5.87 -6.64
N TRP A 349 12.67 -5.00 -6.54
CA TRP A 349 11.50 -5.10 -7.40
C TRP A 349 11.88 -4.87 -8.87
N LEU A 350 11.59 -5.84 -9.74
CA LEU A 350 11.95 -5.79 -11.16
C LEU A 350 11.46 -4.51 -11.86
N GLY A 351 10.32 -3.96 -11.44
CA GLY A 351 9.76 -2.73 -12.00
C GLY A 351 10.66 -1.50 -11.87
N ASN A 352 11.66 -1.52 -10.97
CA ASN A 352 12.68 -0.47 -10.86
C ASN A 352 13.53 -0.32 -12.14
N PHE A 353 13.62 -1.38 -12.95
CA PHE A 353 14.33 -1.39 -14.25
C PHE A 353 13.42 -1.08 -15.44
N SER A 354 12.12 -0.86 -15.24
CA SER A 354 11.19 -0.53 -16.32
C SER A 354 11.60 0.77 -17.01
N ASN A 355 11.49 0.85 -18.34
CA ASN A 355 11.72 2.11 -19.09
C ASN A 355 10.65 3.17 -18.78
N SER A 356 9.47 2.77 -18.30
CA SER A 356 8.40 3.70 -17.93
C SER A 356 8.63 4.34 -16.56
N LYS A 357 8.72 5.68 -16.53
CA LYS A 357 8.75 6.46 -15.28
C LYS A 357 7.51 6.21 -14.42
N ASN A 358 6.35 6.01 -15.04
CA ASN A 358 5.10 5.72 -14.33
C ASN A 358 5.21 4.42 -13.55
N VAL A 359 5.78 3.36 -14.14
CA VAL A 359 5.99 2.09 -13.44
C VAL A 359 6.97 2.24 -12.29
N ARG A 360 8.15 2.85 -12.54
CA ARG A 360 9.19 3.04 -11.52
C ARG A 360 8.69 3.85 -10.32
N ASN A 361 8.04 4.98 -10.58
CA ASN A 361 7.65 5.93 -9.54
C ASN A 361 6.39 5.50 -8.76
N SER A 362 5.50 4.74 -9.39
CA SER A 362 4.26 4.27 -8.75
C SER A 362 4.42 2.96 -8.00
N GLY A 363 5.45 2.17 -8.34
CA GLY A 363 5.54 0.78 -7.90
C GLY A 363 4.47 -0.13 -8.54
N LEU A 364 3.70 0.34 -9.52
CA LEU A 364 2.68 -0.46 -10.21
C LEU A 364 3.12 -0.75 -11.64
N TRP A 365 2.84 -1.95 -12.13
CA TRP A 365 2.90 -2.29 -13.56
C TRP A 365 1.75 -1.67 -14.37
N ASN A 366 1.19 -0.54 -13.92
CA ASN A 366 0.19 0.25 -14.59
C ASN A 366 0.82 1.54 -15.12
N VAL A 367 0.34 2.03 -16.26
CA VAL A 367 0.74 3.32 -16.83
C VAL A 367 -0.46 4.26 -16.87
N ASN A 368 -1.60 3.74 -17.33
CA ASN A 368 -2.87 4.47 -17.30
C ASN A 368 -3.32 4.72 -15.85
N TYR A 369 -3.91 5.89 -15.61
CA TYR A 369 -4.46 6.36 -14.34
C TYR A 369 -3.45 6.62 -13.21
N VAL A 370 -2.16 6.43 -13.48
CA VAL A 370 -1.09 6.73 -12.51
C VAL A 370 -1.03 8.23 -12.27
N GLY A 371 -1.15 8.63 -10.99
CA GLY A 371 -1.09 10.02 -10.57
C GLY A 371 -2.38 10.82 -10.77
N ASP A 372 -3.43 10.21 -11.33
CA ASP A 372 -4.75 10.83 -11.46
C ASP A 372 -5.42 11.03 -10.08
N ASN A 373 -6.41 11.93 -10.04
CA ASN A 373 -7.30 12.04 -8.88
C ASN A 373 -8.19 10.80 -8.77
N TYR A 374 -8.75 10.49 -7.60
CA TYR A 374 -9.75 9.42 -7.43
C TYR A 374 -11.01 9.94 -6.75
N ASP A 375 -12.13 9.29 -7.02
CA ASP A 375 -13.40 9.54 -6.33
C ASP A 375 -13.52 8.55 -5.16
N PRO A 376 -13.51 9.00 -3.89
CA PRO A 376 -13.53 8.11 -2.72
C PRO A 376 -14.80 7.26 -2.59
N GLU A 377 -15.90 7.63 -3.25
CA GLU A 377 -17.12 6.83 -3.27
C GLU A 377 -16.93 5.45 -3.90
N PHE A 378 -15.86 5.26 -4.70
CA PHE A 378 -15.51 3.95 -5.24
C PHE A 378 -15.30 2.89 -4.17
N LEU A 379 -14.86 3.29 -2.96
CA LEU A 379 -14.70 2.37 -1.83
C LEU A 379 -16.04 1.80 -1.36
N ASN A 380 -17.11 2.60 -1.41
CA ASN A 380 -18.46 2.15 -1.09
C ASN A 380 -18.97 1.15 -2.13
N VAL A 381 -18.66 1.38 -3.40
CA VAL A 381 -18.98 0.44 -4.50
C VAL A 381 -18.19 -0.84 -4.34
N PHE A 382 -16.88 -0.74 -4.10
CA PHE A 382 -15.98 -1.87 -3.92
C PHE A 382 -16.43 -2.77 -2.76
N GLU A 383 -16.73 -2.16 -1.62
CA GLU A 383 -17.22 -2.87 -0.43
C GLU A 383 -18.53 -3.59 -0.70
N LYS A 384 -19.49 -2.96 -1.37
CA LYS A 384 -20.77 -3.59 -1.72
C LYS A 384 -20.59 -4.78 -2.66
N LEU A 385 -19.65 -4.70 -3.60
CA LEU A 385 -19.34 -5.80 -4.52
C LEU A 385 -18.67 -6.96 -3.77
N ILE A 386 -17.69 -6.69 -2.91
CA ILE A 386 -17.04 -7.71 -2.07
C ILE A 386 -18.07 -8.37 -1.15
N ALA A 387 -18.92 -7.59 -0.47
CA ALA A 387 -19.95 -8.12 0.42
C ALA A 387 -21.01 -8.99 -0.29
N LYS A 388 -21.26 -8.74 -1.59
CA LYS A 388 -22.09 -9.61 -2.42
C LYS A 388 -21.35 -10.91 -2.74
N TYR A 389 -20.08 -10.81 -3.13
CA TYR A 389 -19.25 -11.95 -3.47
C TYR A 389 -19.01 -12.89 -2.27
N GLU A 390 -18.76 -12.35 -1.08
CA GLU A 390 -18.67 -13.09 0.19
C GLU A 390 -19.95 -13.93 0.46
N LYS A 391 -21.11 -13.47 -0.03
CA LYS A 391 -22.41 -14.15 0.12
C LYS A 391 -22.75 -15.08 -1.05
N GLY A 392 -21.82 -15.32 -1.97
CA GLY A 392 -22.06 -16.09 -3.20
C GLY A 392 -23.03 -15.42 -4.17
N LYS A 393 -23.29 -14.11 -4.03
CA LYS A 393 -24.20 -13.34 -4.89
C LYS A 393 -23.38 -12.51 -5.87
N ILE A 394 -23.77 -12.51 -7.14
CA ILE A 394 -23.18 -11.63 -8.15
C ILE A 394 -24.28 -10.81 -8.80
N SER A 395 -24.08 -9.49 -8.82
CA SER A 395 -25.03 -8.52 -9.35
C SER A 395 -24.64 -8.14 -10.77
N THR A 396 -25.63 -8.07 -11.66
CA THR A 396 -25.49 -7.50 -13.01
C THR A 396 -25.87 -6.02 -13.07
N LYS A 397 -26.55 -5.52 -12.04
CA LYS A 397 -26.85 -4.09 -11.91
C LYS A 397 -25.59 -3.34 -11.47
N SER A 398 -25.21 -2.34 -12.25
CA SER A 398 -24.13 -1.39 -11.94
C SER A 398 -24.42 -0.63 -10.64
N LEU A 399 -23.37 -0.44 -9.85
CA LEU A 399 -23.34 0.30 -8.59
C LEU A 399 -22.54 1.61 -8.69
N ALA A 400 -21.73 1.78 -9.74
CA ALA A 400 -21.00 3.01 -9.99
C ALA A 400 -21.96 4.18 -10.28
N PRO A 401 -21.57 5.43 -9.97
CA PRO A 401 -22.33 6.61 -10.37
C PRO A 401 -22.48 6.67 -11.89
N VAL A 402 -23.66 7.05 -12.37
CA VAL A 402 -23.92 7.21 -13.82
C VAL A 402 -23.00 8.28 -14.39
N ASN A 403 -22.37 8.00 -15.53
CA ASN A 403 -21.44 8.89 -16.22
C ASN A 403 -20.28 9.39 -15.33
N TRP A 404 -19.81 8.59 -14.38
CA TRP A 404 -18.77 9.00 -13.43
C TRP A 404 -17.52 9.56 -14.11
N ARG A 405 -17.18 9.10 -15.32
CA ARG A 405 -16.03 9.60 -16.09
C ARG A 405 -16.12 11.09 -16.44
N LEU A 406 -17.32 11.63 -16.68
CA LEU A 406 -17.50 13.05 -17.04
C LEU A 406 -17.14 13.99 -15.87
N ASN A 407 -17.29 13.49 -14.65
CA ASN A 407 -17.05 14.26 -13.43
C ASN A 407 -15.59 14.14 -12.92
N MET A 408 -14.73 13.43 -13.65
CA MET A 408 -13.35 13.22 -13.25
C MET A 408 -12.39 14.22 -13.90
N LEU A 409 -11.74 15.02 -13.05
CA LEU A 409 -10.60 15.84 -13.44
C LEU A 409 -9.35 14.95 -13.55
N ARG A 410 -8.69 14.94 -14.72
CA ARG A 410 -7.36 14.32 -14.88
C ARG A 410 -6.37 14.97 -13.92
N GLY A 411 -5.53 14.17 -13.27
CA GLY A 411 -4.53 14.68 -12.32
C GLY A 411 -3.39 15.41 -13.04
N SER A 412 -2.68 16.29 -12.32
CA SER A 412 -1.57 17.09 -12.85
C SER A 412 -0.38 16.28 -13.36
N ILE A 413 -0.24 15.01 -12.95
CA ILE A 413 0.84 14.11 -13.39
C ILE A 413 0.54 13.49 -14.77
N GLY A 414 -0.73 13.44 -15.19
CA GLY A 414 -1.15 12.94 -16.51
C GLY A 414 -1.12 13.98 -17.63
N GLN A 415 -0.56 15.18 -17.38
CA GLN A 415 -0.54 16.27 -18.37
C GLN A 415 0.62 16.19 -19.37
N ASN A 416 1.67 15.40 -19.09
CA ASN A 416 2.80 15.27 -20.00
C ASN A 416 2.95 13.80 -20.42
N GLU A 417 2.82 13.56 -21.74
CA GLU A 417 3.11 12.31 -22.46
C GLU A 417 1.97 11.29 -22.54
N LEU A 418 0.99 11.59 -23.41
CA LEU A 418 0.23 10.60 -24.18
C LEU A 418 0.22 11.02 -25.66
N PHE A 419 1.32 10.75 -26.35
CA PHE A 419 1.39 10.33 -27.75
C PHE A 419 2.54 9.34 -27.90
#